data_AF-A0A2K8MP36-F1
#
_entry.id   AF-A0A2K8MP36-F1
#
_cell.length_a   1.000
_cell.length_b   1.000
_cell.length_c   1.000
_cell.angle_alpha   90.00
_cell.angle_beta   90.00
_cell.angle_gamma   90.00
#
_symmetry.space_group_name_H-M   'P 1'
#
loop_
_entity.id
_entity.type
_entity.pdbx_description
1 polymer ?
#
loop_
_entity_poly.entity_id
_entity_poly.type
_entity_poly.pdbx_seq_one_letter_code
_entity_poly.pdbx_strand_id
1 'polypeptide(L)'
;MIRSAAAAIVAASLLSLIATSATAQQSKPKPRDPNEVVCKKEEVLGSRLQTRKVCMTRAEWAEQRQLDRQNVERSQTNTCQRQAGC
;
A
#
# COMPACT_ATOMS: atom_id res chain seq x y z
N MET A 1 3.07 -62.95 2.70
CA MET A 1 3.89 -62.99 1.46
C MET A 1 4.47 -61.60 1.24
N ILE A 2 5.78 -61.56 1.09
CA ILE A 2 6.71 -60.43 1.23
C ILE A 2 6.60 -59.46 0.04
N ARG A 3 6.73 -58.14 0.29
CA ARG A 3 7.77 -57.29 -0.34
C ARG A 3 7.86 -55.87 0.24
N SER A 4 8.98 -55.66 0.93
CA SER A 4 9.71 -54.45 1.32
C SER A 4 9.89 -53.47 0.13
N ALA A 5 10.27 -52.19 0.26
CA ALA A 5 11.30 -51.63 1.12
C ALA A 5 11.22 -50.09 1.21
N ALA A 6 11.79 -49.58 2.29
CA ALA A 6 12.12 -48.18 2.53
C ALA A 6 13.33 -47.70 1.72
N ALA A 7 13.37 -46.39 1.43
CA ALA A 7 14.58 -45.57 1.22
C ALA A 7 14.17 -44.12 1.56
N ALA A 8 14.51 -43.52 2.70
CA ALA A 8 15.82 -43.11 3.22
C ALA A 8 16.57 -42.10 2.32
N ILE A 9 17.11 -41.05 2.98
CA ILE A 9 18.02 -39.98 2.48
C ILE A 9 17.22 -38.74 1.97
N VAL A 10 17.17 -37.59 2.65
CA VAL A 10 18.24 -36.63 3.03
C VAL A 10 17.73 -35.87 4.29
N ALA A 11 18.22 -36.10 5.51
CA ALA A 11 19.48 -35.63 6.10
C ALA A 11 19.76 -34.12 5.96
N ALA A 12 19.58 -33.40 7.07
CA ALA A 12 20.27 -32.17 7.43
C ALA A 12 19.99 -30.90 6.60
N SER A 13 19.03 -30.09 7.06
CA SER A 13 19.03 -28.64 6.82
C SER A 13 18.35 -27.91 7.99
N LEU A 14 18.80 -28.16 9.21
CA LEU A 14 18.45 -27.36 10.39
C LEU A 14 19.67 -26.53 10.83
N LEU A 15 20.30 -25.83 9.89
CA LEU A 15 21.22 -24.74 10.26
C LEU A 15 20.39 -23.48 10.45
N SER A 16 20.14 -23.20 11.73
CA SER A 16 19.52 -22.01 12.28
C SER A 16 20.02 -20.73 11.62
N LEU A 17 19.16 -20.08 10.84
CA LEU A 17 19.29 -18.65 10.57
C LEU A 17 18.79 -17.88 11.80
N ILE A 18 19.67 -17.71 12.78
CA ILE A 18 19.51 -16.63 13.76
C ILE A 18 19.80 -15.32 13.03
N ALA A 19 18.77 -14.80 12.35
CA ALA A 19 18.77 -13.44 11.85
C ALA A 19 18.73 -12.52 13.07
N THR A 20 19.88 -11.93 13.42
CA THR A 20 19.98 -10.84 14.38
C THR A 20 19.19 -9.66 13.79
N SER A 21 17.94 -9.50 14.23
CA SER A 21 17.14 -8.33 13.93
C SER A 21 17.76 -7.14 14.66
N ALA A 22 18.68 -6.46 13.97
CA ALA A 22 19.11 -5.13 14.37
C ALA A 22 17.87 -4.24 14.38
N THR A 23 17.28 -4.04 15.56
CA THR A 23 16.26 -3.02 15.79
C THR A 23 16.94 -1.68 15.60
N ALA A 24 16.93 -1.20 14.36
CA ALA A 24 17.17 0.19 14.07
C ALA A 24 16.12 0.99 14.85
N GLN A 25 16.55 1.67 15.91
CA GLN A 25 15.73 2.61 16.66
C GLN A 25 15.36 3.74 15.68
N GLN A 26 14.25 3.55 14.97
CA GLN A 26 13.80 4.49 13.95
C GLN A 26 13.20 5.67 14.68
N SER A 27 13.91 6.80 14.64
CA SER A 27 13.45 8.06 15.22
C SER A 27 12.12 8.44 14.57
N LYS A 28 11.08 8.53 15.40
CA LYS A 28 9.74 8.87 14.91
C LYS A 28 9.76 10.29 14.36
N PRO A 29 9.35 10.53 13.10
CA PRO A 29 9.32 11.87 12.54
C PRO A 29 8.36 12.74 13.34
N LYS A 30 8.81 13.97 13.67
CA LYS A 30 8.01 14.96 14.40
C LYS A 30 6.72 15.28 13.59
N PRO A 31 5.57 15.46 14.27
CA PRO A 31 4.33 15.85 13.59
C PRO A 31 4.56 17.14 12.81
N ARG A 32 4.17 17.12 11.53
CA ARG A 32 4.32 18.27 10.65
C ARG A 32 3.10 19.20 10.77
N ASP A 33 3.30 20.50 10.58
CA ASP A 33 2.25 21.52 10.75
C ASP A 33 1.08 21.28 9.76
N PRO A 34 -0.18 21.21 10.23
CA PRO A 34 -1.35 21.10 9.36
C PRO A 34 -1.53 22.27 8.38
N ASN A 35 -1.11 23.47 8.74
CA ASN A 35 -1.29 24.70 7.95
C ASN A 35 -0.15 24.94 6.95
N GLU A 36 0.86 24.07 6.92
CA GLU A 36 1.96 24.17 5.96
C GLU A 36 1.43 23.97 4.53
N VAL A 37 1.67 24.95 3.66
CA VAL A 37 1.31 24.88 2.24
C VAL A 37 2.28 23.97 1.51
N VAL A 38 1.76 22.92 0.90
CA VAL A 38 2.49 21.93 0.10
C VAL A 38 2.01 22.01 -1.34
N CYS A 39 2.92 22.35 -2.26
CA CYS A 39 2.66 22.35 -3.69
C CYS A 39 3.07 21.02 -4.33
N LYS A 40 2.14 20.38 -5.04
CA LYS A 40 2.39 19.16 -5.82
C LYS A 40 2.19 19.43 -7.31
N LYS A 41 2.96 18.74 -8.14
CA LYS A 41 2.74 18.71 -9.59
C LYS A 41 1.90 17.48 -9.90
N GLU A 42 0.79 17.69 -10.60
CA GLU A 42 -0.10 16.63 -11.05
C GLU A 42 -0.09 16.58 -12.57
N GLU A 43 -0.02 15.37 -13.10
CA GLU A 43 -0.13 15.15 -14.54
C GLU A 43 -1.60 15.26 -14.97
N VAL A 44 -1.85 15.89 -16.11
CA VAL A 44 -3.20 15.99 -16.66
C VAL A 44 -3.48 14.76 -17.50
N LEU A 45 -4.44 13.94 -17.07
CA LEU A 45 -4.86 12.76 -17.83
C LEU A 45 -5.31 13.18 -19.24
N GLY A 46 -4.81 12.47 -20.26
CA GLY A 46 -5.08 12.78 -21.67
C GLY A 46 -4.11 13.79 -22.31
N SER A 47 -3.16 14.35 -21.55
CA SER A 47 -2.07 15.16 -22.09
C SER A 47 -0.71 14.56 -21.73
N ARG A 48 0.17 14.41 -22.73
CA ARG A 48 1.51 13.84 -22.53
C ARG A 48 2.53 14.83 -21.98
N LEU A 49 2.24 16.13 -22.05
CA LEU A 49 3.18 17.21 -21.70
C LEU A 49 2.63 18.18 -20.65
N GLN A 50 1.32 18.23 -20.45
CA GLN A 50 0.71 19.18 -19.54
C GLN A 50 0.81 18.70 -18.09
N THR A 51 1.39 19.54 -17.25
CA THR A 51 1.39 19.36 -15.80
C THR A 51 0.73 20.56 -15.15
N ARG A 52 -0.02 20.32 -14.08
CA ARG A 52 -0.61 21.38 -13.25
C ARG A 52 0.05 21.39 -11.89
N LYS A 53 0.28 22.58 -11.32
CA LYS A 53 0.79 22.73 -9.96
C LYS A 53 -0.38 23.09 -9.04
N VAL A 54 -0.62 22.26 -8.03
CA VAL A 54 -1.68 22.46 -7.04
C VAL A 54 -1.02 22.69 -5.69
N CYS A 55 -1.30 23.83 -5.08
CA CYS A 55 -0.79 24.21 -3.76
C CYS A 55 -1.95 24.21 -2.77
N MET A 56 -1.81 23.44 -1.70
CA MET A 56 -2.82 23.29 -0.65
C MET A 56 -2.12 23.10 0.68
N THR A 57 -2.78 23.42 1.79
CA THR A 57 -2.31 23.09 3.12
C THR A 57 -2.25 21.57 3.33
N ARG A 58 -1.44 21.12 4.28
CA ARG A 58 -1.36 19.69 4.62
C ARG A 58 -2.71 19.16 5.13
N ALA A 59 -3.50 19.98 5.82
CA ALA A 59 -4.86 19.66 6.25
C ALA A 59 -5.78 19.40 5.05
N GLU A 60 -5.81 20.32 4.07
CA GLU A 60 -6.62 20.15 2.84
C GLU A 60 -6.20 18.90 2.05
N TRP A 61 -4.89 18.64 1.94
CA TRP A 61 -4.40 17.41 1.32
C TRP A 61 -4.82 16.14 2.08
N ALA A 62 -5.05 16.21 3.38
CA ALA A 62 -5.52 15.07 4.17
C ALA A 62 -7.02 14.84 3.97
N GLU A 63 -7.80 15.92 3.97
CA GLU A 63 -9.23 15.90 3.68
C GLU A 63 -9.51 15.37 2.27
N GLN A 64 -8.84 15.91 1.25
CA GLN A 64 -9.00 15.47 -0.14
C GLN A 64 -8.77 13.96 -0.26
N ARG A 65 -7.69 13.42 0.33
CA ARG A 65 -7.41 11.98 0.32
C ARG A 65 -8.48 11.16 1.03
N GLN A 66 -9.12 11.71 2.06
CA GLN A 66 -10.20 11.03 2.77
C GLN A 66 -11.47 11.00 1.92
N LEU A 67 -11.79 12.10 1.23
CA LEU A 67 -12.92 12.18 0.31
C LEU A 67 -12.71 11.24 -0.89
N ASP A 68 -11.51 11.21 -1.47
CA ASP A 68 -11.17 10.31 -2.57
C ASP A 68 -11.35 8.84 -2.17
N ARG A 69 -10.90 8.44 -0.98
CA ARG A 69 -11.12 7.08 -0.46
C ARG A 69 -12.60 6.76 -0.34
N GLN A 70 -13.38 7.64 0.28
CA GLN A 70 -14.82 7.44 0.42
C GLN A 70 -15.53 7.31 -0.93
N ASN A 71 -15.12 8.08 -1.94
CA ASN A 71 -15.68 8.00 -3.28
C ASN A 71 -15.36 6.68 -3.97
N VAL A 72 -14.12 6.20 -3.82
CA VAL A 72 -13.70 4.88 -4.33
C VAL A 72 -14.46 3.76 -3.60
N GLU A 73 -14.49 3.78 -2.28
CA GLU A 73 -15.21 2.80 -1.45
C GLU A 73 -16.69 2.76 -1.83
N ARG A 74 -17.36 3.91 -1.93
CA ARG A 74 -18.76 4.01 -2.37
C ARG A 74 -18.97 3.40 -3.75
N SER A 75 -18.05 3.65 -4.68
CA SER A 75 -18.14 3.10 -6.04
C SER A 75 -17.97 1.59 -6.05
N GLN A 76 -17.12 1.04 -5.17
CA GLN A 76 -16.91 -0.40 -5.03
C GLN A 76 -18.06 -1.09 -4.28
N THR A 77 -18.63 -0.46 -3.24
CA THR A 77 -19.75 -1.05 -2.50
C THR A 77 -21.06 -1.04 -3.28
N ASN A 78 -21.22 -0.13 -4.25
CA ASN A 78 -22.39 -0.06 -5.12
C ASN A 78 -22.34 -1.07 -6.29
N THR A 79 -21.83 -2.29 -6.05
CA THR A 79 -21.66 -3.34 -7.07
C THR A 79 -22.99 -3.90 -7.60
N CYS A 80 -24.12 -3.72 -6.90
CA CYS A 80 -25.44 -3.97 -7.50
C CYS A 80 -25.87 -2.79 -8.37
N GLN A 81 -25.29 -2.70 -9.56
CA GLN A 81 -25.80 -1.83 -10.60
C GLN A 81 -27.08 -2.50 -11.13
N ARG A 82 -28.24 -1.89 -10.88
CA ARG A 82 -29.60 -2.42 -11.19
C ARG A 82 -29.82 -2.86 -12.65
N GLN A 83 -28.87 -2.60 -13.55
CA GLN A 83 -28.90 -3.00 -14.96
C GLN A 83 -27.85 -4.05 -15.36
N ALA A 84 -26.88 -4.38 -14.49
CA ALA A 84 -25.80 -5.34 -14.78
C ALA A 84 -25.86 -6.62 -13.92
N GLY A 85 -26.83 -6.72 -13.00
CA GLY A 85 -26.98 -7.87 -12.10
C GLY A 85 -26.17 -7.74 -10.82
N CYS A 86 -26.54 -8.57 -9.85
CA CYS A 86 -25.76 -8.93 -8.67
C CYS A 86 -25.40 -10.42 -8.86
#